data_AF-A0A9E2IAL5-F1
#
_entry.id   AF-A0A9E2IAL5-F1
#
_cell.length_a   1.000
_cell.length_b   1.000
_cell.length_c   1.000
_cell.angle_alpha   90.00
_cell.angle_beta   90.00
_cell.angle_gamma   90.00
#
_symmetry.space_group_name_H-M   'P 1'
#
loop_
_entity.id
_entity.type
_entity.pdbx_description
1 polymer ?
#
loop_
_entity_poly.entity_id
_entity_poly.type
_entity_poly.pdbx_seq_one_letter_code
_entity_poly.pdbx_strand_id
1 'polypeptide(L)'
;MTKAATTRERLSIDVLPEEHRQIKVYAALHGETIREYVVESVRERLHQEAEERELSALTMHLDQDPILKKLWDNKKDAAYDKI
;
A
#
# COMPACT_ATOMS: atom_id res chain seq x y z
N MET A 1 31.06 13.15 -15.45
CA MET A 1 30.00 12.51 -14.65
C MET A 1 28.66 13.00 -15.17
N THR A 2 28.04 12.23 -16.06
CA THR A 2 26.77 12.59 -16.71
C THR A 2 25.64 12.25 -15.76
N LYS A 3 25.02 13.28 -15.18
CA LYS A 3 23.80 13.17 -14.36
C LYS A 3 22.73 12.51 -15.25
N ALA A 4 22.36 11.27 -14.97
CA ALA A 4 21.25 10.61 -15.62
C ALA A 4 19.99 11.44 -15.33
N ALA A 5 19.63 12.32 -16.27
CA ALA A 5 18.38 13.06 -16.20
C ALA A 5 17.28 12.01 -16.34
N THR A 6 16.65 11.65 -15.22
CA THR A 6 15.51 10.74 -15.19
C THR A 6 14.44 11.32 -16.10
N THR A 7 14.31 10.77 -17.30
CA THR A 7 13.38 11.26 -18.31
C THR A 7 11.97 11.00 -17.79
N ARG A 8 11.23 12.07 -17.47
CA ARG A 8 9.82 11.96 -17.08
C ARG A 8 9.01 11.62 -18.32
N GLU A 9 8.39 10.45 -18.32
CA GLU A 9 7.45 10.05 -19.37
C GLU A 9 6.08 10.69 -19.14
N ARG A 10 5.41 11.08 -20.22
CA ARG A 10 4.07 11.68 -20.15
C ARG A 10 3.03 10.58 -20.31
N LEU A 11 2.25 10.35 -19.26
CA LEU A 11 1.06 9.52 -19.30
C LEU A 11 -0.18 10.41 -19.50
N SER A 12 -0.99 10.10 -20.51
CA SER A 12 -2.30 10.71 -20.72
C SER A 12 -3.37 9.73 -20.25
N ILE A 13 -4.29 10.19 -19.41
CA ILE A 13 -5.37 9.37 -18.83
C ILE A 13 -6.68 10.07 -19.16
N ASP A 14 -7.58 9.35 -19.82
CA ASP A 14 -8.94 9.81 -20.03
C ASP A 14 -9.74 9.49 -18.76
N VAL A 15 -10.34 10.54 -18.19
CA VAL A 15 -11.14 10.46 -16.97
C VAL A 15 -12.48 11.15 -17.19
N LEU A 16 -13.51 10.69 -16.47
CA LEU A 16 -14.79 11.37 -16.48
C LEU A 16 -14.65 12.75 -15.83
N PRO A 17 -15.49 13.74 -16.21
CA PRO A 17 -15.44 15.08 -15.63
C PRO A 17 -15.57 15.09 -14.10
N GLU A 18 -16.38 14.17 -13.55
CA GLU A 18 -16.58 14.03 -12.10
C GLU A 18 -15.31 13.51 -11.40
N GLU A 19 -14.63 12.51 -11.99
CA GLU A 19 -13.37 11.97 -11.46
C GLU A 19 -12.28 13.04 -11.49
N HIS A 20 -12.17 13.78 -12.59
CA HIS A 20 -11.23 14.90 -12.70
C HIS A 20 -11.49 15.96 -11.62
N ARG A 21 -12.76 16.28 -11.34
CA ARG A 21 -13.14 17.21 -10.28
C ARG A 21 -12.74 16.69 -8.90
N GLN A 22 -12.99 15.43 -8.61
CA GLN A 22 -12.59 14.80 -7.35
C GLN A 22 -11.07 14.82 -7.19
N ILE A 23 -10.31 14.36 -8.18
CA ILE A 23 -8.84 14.37 -8.17
C ILE A 23 -8.31 15.78 -7.90
N LYS A 24 -8.88 16.80 -8.54
CA LYS A 24 -8.49 18.19 -8.33
C LYS A 24 -8.75 18.67 -6.90
N VAL A 25 -9.90 18.31 -6.32
CA VAL A 25 -10.25 18.69 -4.93
C VAL A 25 -9.32 18.01 -3.93
N TYR A 26 -9.06 16.71 -4.09
CA TYR A 26 -8.16 15.99 -3.20
C TYR A 26 -6.72 16.48 -3.34
N ALA A 27 -6.21 16.67 -4.57
CA ALA A 27 -4.88 17.26 -4.76
C ALA A 27 -4.77 18.63 -4.06
N ALA A 28 -5.79 19.48 -4.15
CA ALA A 28 -5.81 20.77 -3.45
C ALA A 28 -5.86 20.63 -1.92
N LEU A 29 -6.60 19.66 -1.39
CA LEU A 29 -6.65 19.36 0.06
C LEU A 29 -5.29 18.94 0.61
N HIS A 30 -4.52 18.18 -0.18
CA HIS A 30 -3.17 17.74 0.18
C HIS A 30 -2.09 18.79 -0.14
N GLY A 31 -2.44 19.90 -0.79
CA GLY A 31 -1.48 20.94 -1.17
C GLY A 31 -0.57 20.54 -2.34
N GLU A 32 -1.00 19.56 -3.13
CA GLU A 32 -0.23 18.93 -4.20
C GLU A 32 -0.77 19.30 -5.58
N THR A 33 0.07 19.18 -6.60
CA THR A 33 -0.42 19.20 -7.98
C THR A 33 -1.16 17.92 -8.30
N ILE A 34 -2.10 17.96 -9.26
CA ILE A 34 -2.82 16.76 -9.74
C ILE A 34 -1.83 15.64 -10.14
N ARG A 35 -0.68 15.99 -10.72
CA ARG A 35 0.35 15.00 -11.09
C ARG A 35 0.93 14.31 -9.86
N GLU A 36 1.33 15.08 -8.86
CA GLU A 36 1.93 14.54 -7.63
C GLU A 36 0.94 13.65 -6.91
N TYR A 37 -0.27 14.16 -6.69
CA TYR A 37 -1.34 13.43 -6.02
C TYR A 37 -1.64 12.08 -6.70
N VAL A 38 -1.77 12.06 -8.03
CA VAL A 38 -2.03 10.82 -8.77
C VAL A 38 -0.86 9.85 -8.67
N VAL A 39 0.39 10.32 -8.78
CA VAL A 39 1.58 9.45 -8.71
C VAL A 39 1.75 8.88 -7.30
N GLU A 40 1.59 9.69 -6.26
CA GLU A 40 1.68 9.23 -4.87
C GLU A 40 0.55 8.25 -4.54
N SER A 41 -0.69 8.55 -4.95
CA SER A 41 -1.83 7.62 -4.76
C SER A 41 -1.55 6.24 -5.38
N VAL A 42 -0.95 6.19 -6.58
CA VAL A 42 -0.58 4.91 -7.21
C VAL A 42 0.55 4.21 -6.45
N ARG A 43 1.55 4.95 -5.96
CA ARG A 43 2.65 4.38 -5.18
C ARG A 43 2.18 3.80 -3.85
N GLU A 44 1.34 4.54 -3.13
CA GLU A 44 0.74 4.08 -1.88
C GLU A 44 -0.10 2.82 -2.11
N ARG A 45 -0.89 2.78 -3.19
CA ARG A 45 -1.68 1.60 -3.54
C ARG A 45 -0.81 0.39 -3.84
N LEU A 46 0.26 0.56 -4.61
CA LEU A 46 1.21 -0.52 -4.91
C LEU A 46 1.93 -1.00 -3.65
N HIS A 47 2.28 -0.10 -2.74
CA HIS A 47 2.91 -0.45 -1.47
C HIS A 47 1.96 -1.27 -0.60
N GLN A 48 0.72 -0.81 -0.45
CA GLN A 48 -0.31 -1.53 0.32
C GLN A 48 -0.58 -2.92 -0.25
N GLU A 49 -0.65 -3.07 -1.57
CA GLU A 49 -0.82 -4.38 -2.21
C GLU A 49 0.39 -5.30 -2.00
N ALA A 50 1.60 -4.74 -1.98
CA ALA A 50 2.81 -5.51 -1.68
C ALA A 50 2.83 -5.97 -0.21
N GLU A 51 2.53 -5.07 0.73
CA GLU A 51 2.41 -5.38 2.15
C GLU A 51 1.34 -6.45 2.41
N GLU A 52 0.17 -6.33 1.77
CA GLU A 52 -0.90 -7.32 1.91
C GLU A 52 -0.48 -8.69 1.39
N ARG A 53 0.26 -8.74 0.27
CA ARG A 53 0.81 -10.00 -0.27
C ARG A 53 1.87 -10.59 0.66
N GLU A 54 2.76 -9.77 1.22
CA GLU A 54 3.78 -10.23 2.17
C GLU A 54 3.17 -10.75 3.47
N LEU A 55 2.17 -10.04 4.01
CA LEU A 55 1.40 -10.49 5.17
C LEU A 55 0.69 -11.81 4.89
N SER A 56 0.08 -11.95 3.71
CA SER A 56 -0.57 -13.20 3.27
C SER A 56 0.43 -14.35 3.14
N ALA A 57 1.60 -14.10 2.54
CA ALA A 57 2.65 -15.10 2.45
C ALA A 57 3.18 -15.52 3.83
N LEU A 58 3.43 -14.56 4.72
CA LEU A 58 3.89 -14.82 6.09
C LEU A 58 2.86 -15.65 6.87
N THR A 59 1.57 -15.29 6.80
CA THR A 59 0.50 -16.03 7.48
C THR A 59 0.30 -17.44 6.91
N MET A 60 0.42 -17.63 5.58
CA MET A 60 0.41 -18.96 4.97
C MET A 60 1.61 -19.84 5.40
N HIS A 61 2.76 -19.24 5.67
CA HIS A 61 3.95 -19.96 6.13
C HIS A 61 3.99 -20.16 7.67
N LEU A 62 3.22 -19.39 8.44
CA LEU A 62 3.11 -19.58 9.90
C LEU A 62 2.57 -20.97 10.28
N ASP A 63 1.65 -21.51 9.46
CA ASP A 63 1.13 -22.87 9.64
C ASP A 63 2.11 -23.99 9.25
N GLN A 64 3.17 -23.63 8.51
CA GLN A 64 4.16 -24.55 7.98
C GLN A 64 5.41 -24.67 8.87
N ASP A 65 5.64 -23.72 9.78
CA ASP A 65 6.73 -23.79 10.75
C ASP A 65 6.21 -24.32 12.11
N PRO A 66 6.52 -25.59 12.47
CA PRO A 66 6.01 -26.23 13.68
C PRO A 66 6.51 -25.59 14.98
N ILE A 67 7.61 -24.81 14.94
CA ILE A 67 8.13 -24.10 16.12
C ILE A 67 7.36 -22.80 16.34
N LEU A 68 7.14 -22.03 15.27
CA LEU A 68 6.35 -20.79 15.34
C LEU A 68 4.89 -21.08 15.70
N LYS A 69 4.29 -22.14 15.12
CA LYS A 69 2.95 -22.58 15.49
C LYS A 69 2.81 -22.90 16.98
N LYS A 70 3.82 -23.55 17.58
CA LYS A 70 3.81 -23.90 19.01
C LYS A 70 4.01 -22.68 19.93
N LEU A 71 4.70 -21.65 19.47
CA LEU A 71 4.86 -20.39 20.20
C LEU A 71 3.62 -19.50 20.07
N TRP A 72 2.94 -19.53 18.93
CA TRP A 72 1.69 -18.82 18.69
C TRP A 72 0.50 -19.48 19.43
N ASP A 73 0.49 -20.80 19.53
CA ASP A 73 -0.49 -21.60 20.29
C ASP A 73 -0.17 -21.59 21.80
N ASN A 74 0.14 -20.39 22.33
CA ASN A 74 0.48 -20.17 23.71
C ASN A 74 -0.79 -20.12 24.55
N LYS A 75 -1.07 -21.21 25.28
CA LYS A 75 -2.20 -21.33 26.22
C LYS A 75 -2.28 -20.22 27.29
N LYS A 76 -1.22 -19.44 27.51
CA LYS A 76 -1.25 -18.29 28.43
C LYS A 76 -1.99 -17.09 27.85
N ASP A 77 -2.04 -16.94 26.52
CA ASP A 77 -2.70 -15.80 25.86
C ASP A 77 -4.22 -15.98 25.77
N ALA A 78 -4.74 -17.20 25.96
CA ALA A 78 -6.17 -17.50 26.11
C ALA A 78 -6.83 -16.79 27.32
N ALA A 79 -6.03 -16.22 28.23
CA ALA A 79 -6.52 -15.37 29.32
C ALA A 79 -7.05 -14.02 28.82
N TYR A 80 -6.63 -13.56 27.63
CA TYR A 80 -7.02 -12.28 27.04
C TYR A 80 -8.15 -12.40 26.01
N ASP A 81 -8.51 -13.60 25.56
CA ASP A 81 -9.64 -13.84 24.63
C ASP A 81 -11.03 -13.55 25.25
N LYS A 82 -11.08 -13.32 26.57
CA LYS A 82 -12.34 -13.15 27.34
C LYS A 82 -12.60 -11.70 27.78
N ILE A 83 -11.84 -10.74 27.32
CA ILE A 83 -12.08 -9.30 27.53
C ILE A 83 -12.71 -8.73 26.26
#